data_AF-A0A847NYF1-F1
#
_entry.id   AF-A0A847NYF1-F1
#
_cell.length_a   1.000
_cell.length_b   1.000
_cell.length_c   1.000
_cell.angle_alpha   90.00
_cell.angle_beta   90.00
_cell.angle_gamma   90.00
#
_symmetry.space_group_name_H-M   'P 1'
#
loop_
_entity.id
_entity.type
_entity.pdbx_description
1 polymer ?
#
loop_
_entity_poly.entity_id
_entity_poly.type
_entity_poly.pdbx_seq_one_letter_code
_entity_poly.pdbx_strand_id
1 'polypeptide(L)'
;MNLFSPIYAINFILIAFISNLFAQSSLAILPFNSSGISTEEARQISEKFRAEFTDLRKYNVLDRQTMETLLADQGFDLNDPCRNNYCALTLGQLLSVDNVILGNIGKIDKTFAIDIKIIDISSGSVLKDISTRHTVKPVALFKKIIPELVRELVSTTSTSSIQVYKKKGRAIIPVTIITLGSAALAVPVYFLCKELTRNEPETRELKVQW
;
A
#
# COMPACT_ATOMS: atom_id res chain seq x y z
N MET A 1 -42.16 -30.28 20.76
CA MET A 1 -40.86 -29.60 20.66
C MET A 1 -40.05 -30.27 19.56
N ASN A 2 -40.32 -29.95 18.29
CA ASN A 2 -39.60 -30.54 17.14
C ASN A 2 -38.95 -29.38 16.35
N LEU A 3 -37.86 -28.83 16.89
CA LEU A 3 -37.13 -27.72 16.25
C LEU A 3 -36.00 -28.20 15.31
N PHE A 4 -35.78 -29.51 15.19
CA PHE A 4 -34.70 -30.12 14.40
C PHE A 4 -35.25 -30.88 13.19
N SER A 5 -35.96 -30.20 12.28
CA SER A 5 -36.22 -30.77 10.95
C SER A 5 -34.98 -30.57 10.06
N PRO A 6 -34.47 -31.60 9.37
CA PRO A 6 -33.29 -31.50 8.51
C PRO A 6 -33.45 -30.49 7.37
N ILE A 7 -34.70 -30.14 7.04
CA ILE A 7 -35.05 -29.12 6.04
C ILE A 7 -34.53 -27.74 6.45
N TYR A 8 -34.58 -27.38 7.74
CA TYR A 8 -34.07 -26.09 8.21
C TYR A 8 -32.54 -26.05 8.26
N ALA A 9 -31.89 -27.18 8.51
CA ALA A 9 -30.43 -27.27 8.46
C ALA A 9 -29.89 -27.07 7.03
N ILE A 10 -30.56 -27.64 6.03
CA ILE A 10 -30.19 -27.46 4.61
C ILE A 10 -30.42 -26.01 4.16
N ASN A 11 -31.52 -25.37 4.57
CA ASN A 11 -31.77 -23.96 4.29
C ASN A 11 -30.76 -23.03 4.96
N PHE A 12 -30.35 -23.32 6.19
CA PHE A 12 -29.32 -22.56 6.90
C PHE A 12 -27.95 -22.66 6.22
N ILE A 13 -27.59 -23.84 5.71
CA ILE A 13 -26.35 -24.07 4.94
C ILE A 13 -26.38 -23.34 3.60
N LEU A 14 -27.52 -23.31 2.90
CA LEU A 14 -27.70 -22.55 1.66
C LEU A 14 -27.60 -21.04 1.89
N ILE A 15 -28.16 -20.50 2.98
CA ILE A 15 -28.07 -19.08 3.34
C ILE A 15 -26.62 -18.70 3.70
N ALA A 16 -25.88 -19.56 4.41
CA ALA A 16 -24.49 -19.32 4.77
C ALA A 16 -23.54 -19.32 3.55
N PHE A 17 -23.85 -20.07 2.49
CA PHE A 17 -23.04 -20.15 1.28
C PHE A 17 -23.13 -18.89 0.39
N ILE A 18 -24.25 -18.17 0.43
CA ILE A 18 -24.49 -16.96 -0.39
C ILE A 18 -23.70 -15.75 0.15
N SER A 19 -23.25 -15.78 1.41
CA SER A 19 -22.56 -14.66 2.09
C SER A 19 -21.16 -14.32 1.55
N ASN A 20 -20.58 -15.13 0.66
CA ASN A 20 -19.27 -14.85 0.06
C ASN A 20 -19.39 -13.88 -1.12
N LEU A 21 -20.07 -12.75 -0.91
CA LEU A 21 -20.06 -11.64 -1.85
C LEU A 21 -18.67 -10.98 -1.73
N PHE A 22 -17.77 -11.32 -2.64
CA PHE A 22 -16.43 -10.71 -2.70
C PHE A 22 -16.58 -9.22 -3.03
N ALA A 23 -16.58 -8.37 -2.01
CA ALA A 23 -16.62 -6.92 -2.19
C ALA A 23 -15.29 -6.44 -2.78
N GLN A 24 -15.35 -5.71 -3.90
CA GLN A 24 -14.18 -5.07 -4.48
C GLN A 24 -13.74 -3.91 -3.59
N SER A 25 -12.45 -3.82 -3.28
CA SER A 25 -11.92 -2.69 -2.51
C SER A 25 -12.08 -1.38 -3.31
N SER A 26 -12.53 -0.35 -2.63
CA SER A 26 -12.65 1.00 -3.16
C SER A 26 -11.26 1.67 -3.22
N LEU A 27 -11.01 2.38 -4.32
CA LEU A 27 -9.69 2.94 -4.63
C LEU A 27 -9.83 4.35 -5.19
N ALA A 28 -9.20 5.32 -4.55
CA ALA A 28 -9.02 6.66 -5.13
C ALA A 28 -7.61 6.81 -5.68
N ILE A 29 -7.51 7.34 -6.89
CA ILE A 29 -6.23 7.69 -7.53
C ILE A 29 -6.13 9.20 -7.54
N LEU A 30 -5.23 9.77 -6.75
CA LEU A 30 -5.07 11.23 -6.69
C LEU A 30 -4.30 11.75 -7.92
N PRO A 31 -4.49 13.02 -8.32
CA PRO A 31 -3.67 13.66 -9.34
C PRO A 31 -2.19 13.57 -8.98
N PHE A 32 -1.35 13.26 -9.98
CA PHE A 32 0.08 13.10 -9.74
C PHE A 32 0.74 14.45 -9.53
N ASN A 33 1.65 14.52 -8.57
CA ASN A 33 2.52 15.68 -8.43
C ASN A 33 3.48 15.76 -9.61
N SER A 34 3.71 16.96 -10.11
CA SER A 34 4.57 17.21 -11.27
C SER A 34 5.83 17.99 -10.87
N SER A 35 7.00 17.51 -11.30
CA SER A 35 8.26 18.24 -11.22
C SER A 35 8.98 18.18 -12.57
N GLY A 36 9.28 19.33 -13.18
CA GLY A 36 9.94 19.36 -14.50
C GLY A 36 9.06 18.96 -15.70
N ILE A 37 7.74 18.83 -15.50
CA ILE A 37 6.73 18.71 -16.56
C ILE A 37 5.56 19.67 -16.28
N SER A 38 4.74 19.95 -17.29
CA SER A 38 3.55 20.78 -17.09
C SER A 38 2.49 20.06 -16.25
N THR A 39 1.69 20.84 -15.52
CA THR A 39 0.56 20.32 -14.73
C THR A 39 -0.46 19.61 -15.60
N GLU A 40 -0.69 20.09 -16.82
CA GLU A 40 -1.59 19.46 -17.79
C GLU A 40 -1.06 18.11 -18.29
N GLU A 41 0.23 17.99 -18.59
CA GLU A 41 0.83 16.69 -18.94
C GLU A 41 0.71 15.70 -17.78
N ALA A 42 1.01 16.13 -16.56
CA ALA A 42 0.87 15.29 -15.36
C ALA A 42 -0.58 14.83 -15.17
N ARG A 43 -1.54 15.74 -15.36
CA ARG A 43 -2.98 15.43 -15.31
C ARG A 43 -3.34 14.35 -16.32
N GLN A 44 -2.92 14.48 -17.57
CA GLN A 44 -3.19 13.48 -18.61
C GLN A 44 -2.57 12.12 -18.27
N ILE A 45 -1.36 12.10 -17.69
CA ILE A 45 -0.71 10.88 -17.22
C ILE A 45 -1.52 10.23 -16.09
N SER A 46 -1.98 11.00 -15.12
CA SER A 46 -2.84 10.52 -14.03
C SER A 46 -4.17 9.97 -14.54
N GLU A 47 -4.83 10.66 -15.47
CA GLU A 47 -6.09 10.18 -16.07
C GLU A 47 -5.87 8.86 -16.83
N LYS A 48 -4.79 8.77 -17.61
CA LYS A 48 -4.46 7.52 -18.30
C LYS A 48 -4.17 6.39 -17.32
N PHE A 49 -3.42 6.65 -16.26
CA PHE A 49 -3.13 5.69 -15.21
C PHE A 49 -4.41 5.23 -14.49
N ARG A 50 -5.34 6.15 -14.20
CA ARG A 50 -6.65 5.82 -13.62
C ARG A 50 -7.47 4.93 -14.55
N ALA A 51 -7.50 5.24 -15.85
CA ALA A 51 -8.21 4.43 -16.84
C ALA A 51 -7.67 2.99 -16.88
N GLU A 52 -6.34 2.81 -16.89
CA GLU A 52 -5.72 1.48 -16.86
C GLU A 52 -6.07 0.69 -15.59
N PHE A 53 -6.16 1.34 -14.42
CA PHE A 53 -6.62 0.71 -13.18
C PHE A 53 -8.10 0.31 -13.24
N THR A 54 -8.92 1.15 -13.84
CA THR A 54 -10.37 0.93 -14.01
C THR A 54 -10.62 -0.25 -14.95
N ASP A 55 -9.85 -0.33 -16.04
CA ASP A 55 -9.93 -1.41 -17.03
C ASP A 55 -9.62 -2.79 -16.44
N LEU A 56 -8.79 -2.87 -15.39
CA LEU A 56 -8.47 -4.13 -14.71
C LEU A 56 -9.65 -4.72 -13.90
N ARG A 57 -10.68 -3.92 -13.58
CA ARG A 57 -11.90 -4.34 -12.83
C ARG A 57 -11.63 -5.07 -11.51
N LYS A 58 -10.47 -4.85 -10.88
CA LYS A 58 -10.11 -5.44 -9.58
C LYS A 58 -10.48 -4.56 -8.39
N TYR A 59 -10.55 -3.26 -8.61
CA TYR A 59 -10.91 -2.24 -7.63
C TYR A 59 -12.13 -1.49 -8.11
N ASN A 60 -12.93 -0.99 -7.17
CA ASN A 60 -13.91 0.04 -7.46
C ASN A 60 -13.20 1.40 -7.47
N VAL A 61 -12.71 1.80 -8.64
CA VAL A 61 -11.93 3.03 -8.81
C VAL A 61 -12.88 4.23 -8.87
N LEU A 62 -12.64 5.24 -8.03
CA LEU A 62 -13.41 6.47 -8.08
C LEU A 62 -13.04 7.31 -9.29
N ASP A 63 -14.06 7.75 -10.03
CA ASP A 63 -13.92 8.70 -11.12
C ASP A 63 -13.51 10.08 -10.61
N ARG A 64 -12.83 10.84 -11.48
CA ARG A 64 -12.39 12.20 -11.17
C ARG A 64 -13.55 13.09 -10.74
N GLN A 65 -14.63 13.11 -11.51
CA GLN A 65 -15.80 13.97 -11.24
C GLN A 65 -16.48 13.61 -9.91
N THR A 66 -16.52 12.32 -9.58
CA THR A 66 -17.03 11.85 -8.29
C THR A 66 -16.16 12.36 -7.15
N MET A 67 -14.83 12.27 -7.26
CA MET A 67 -13.93 12.83 -6.25
C MET A 67 -14.07 14.35 -6.13
N GLU A 68 -14.19 15.08 -7.24
CA GLU A 68 -14.39 16.54 -7.22
C GLU A 68 -15.68 16.91 -6.48
N THR A 69 -16.77 16.20 -6.73
CA THR A 69 -18.05 16.43 -6.07
C THR A 69 -17.96 16.18 -4.56
N LEU A 70 -17.36 15.05 -4.16
CA LEU A 70 -17.23 14.68 -2.75
C LEU A 70 -16.31 15.61 -1.95
N LEU A 71 -15.30 16.20 -2.59
CA LEU A 71 -14.32 17.08 -1.95
C LEU A 71 -14.72 18.56 -1.98
N ALA A 72 -15.47 18.99 -3.01
CA ALA A 72 -15.99 20.36 -3.10
C ALA A 72 -16.90 20.70 -1.92
N ASP A 73 -17.72 19.74 -1.47
CA ASP A 73 -18.60 19.88 -0.30
C ASP A 73 -17.82 20.17 1.01
N GLN A 74 -16.52 19.85 1.02
CA GLN A 74 -15.64 20.03 2.17
C GLN A 74 -14.56 21.11 1.96
N GLY A 75 -14.62 21.85 0.86
CA GLY A 75 -13.67 22.93 0.55
C GLY A 75 -12.28 22.47 0.12
N PHE A 76 -12.15 21.23 -0.36
CA PHE A 76 -10.89 20.71 -0.91
C PHE A 76 -10.87 20.76 -2.44
N ASP A 77 -9.83 21.38 -2.99
CA ASP A 77 -9.59 21.41 -4.43
C ASP A 77 -8.64 20.30 -4.87
N LEU A 78 -9.07 19.46 -5.82
CA LEU A 78 -8.19 18.45 -6.45
C LEU A 78 -7.07 19.06 -7.32
N ASN A 79 -7.04 20.38 -7.49
CA ASN A 79 -6.00 21.05 -8.25
C ASN A 79 -4.69 21.17 -7.47
N ASP A 80 -4.72 21.06 -6.14
CA ASP A 80 -3.50 20.97 -5.33
C ASP A 80 -3.11 19.49 -5.11
N PRO A 81 -2.06 18.99 -5.78
CA PRO A 81 -1.71 17.57 -5.69
C PRO A 81 -1.10 17.25 -4.32
N CYS A 82 -1.61 16.21 -3.65
CA CYS A 82 -1.03 15.72 -2.40
C CYS A 82 0.46 15.36 -2.57
N ARG A 83 1.30 15.77 -1.61
CA ARG A 83 2.76 15.50 -1.61
C ARG A 83 3.21 14.52 -0.54
N ASN A 84 2.38 14.29 0.48
CA ASN A 84 2.72 13.47 1.62
C ASN A 84 1.64 12.43 1.88
N ASN A 85 1.99 11.41 2.64
CA ASN A 85 1.06 10.33 2.99
C ASN A 85 -0.10 10.86 3.85
N TYR A 86 0.14 11.86 4.69
CA TYR A 86 -0.90 12.45 5.55
C TYR A 86 -2.05 13.09 4.74
N CYS A 87 -1.73 13.81 3.67
CA CYS A 87 -2.69 14.40 2.75
C CYS A 87 -3.51 13.31 2.06
N ALA A 88 -2.84 12.25 1.57
CA ALA A 88 -3.51 11.12 0.95
C ALA A 88 -4.43 10.37 1.93
N LEU A 89 -4.02 10.22 3.19
CA LEU A 89 -4.83 9.61 4.25
C LEU A 89 -6.08 10.44 4.53
N THR A 90 -5.91 11.75 4.68
CA THR A 90 -7.02 12.67 4.96
C THR A 90 -8.02 12.65 3.82
N LEU A 91 -7.58 12.82 2.56
CA LEU A 91 -8.47 12.77 1.41
C LEU A 91 -9.14 11.40 1.23
N GLY A 92 -8.42 10.30 1.49
CA GLY A 92 -8.99 8.96 1.42
C GLY A 92 -10.14 8.74 2.40
N GLN A 93 -10.01 9.30 3.62
CA GLN A 93 -11.10 9.28 4.61
C GLN A 93 -12.30 10.10 4.14
N LEU A 94 -12.08 11.29 3.56
CA LEU A 94 -13.17 12.13 3.05
C LEU A 94 -13.91 11.45 1.88
N LEU A 95 -13.16 10.78 1.00
CA LEU A 95 -13.69 10.03 -0.14
C LEU A 95 -14.30 8.68 0.27
N SER A 96 -14.17 8.28 1.54
CA SER A 96 -14.64 6.98 2.06
C SER A 96 -14.12 5.80 1.24
N VAL A 97 -12.82 5.80 0.92
CA VAL A 97 -12.16 4.71 0.18
C VAL A 97 -11.25 3.86 1.06
N ASP A 98 -11.07 2.59 0.69
CA ASP A 98 -10.20 1.66 1.41
C ASP A 98 -8.72 1.97 1.16
N ASN A 99 -8.40 2.32 -0.09
CA ASN A 99 -7.04 2.58 -0.53
C ASN A 99 -6.94 3.89 -1.31
N VAL A 100 -5.79 4.55 -1.18
CA VAL A 100 -5.43 5.72 -1.98
C VAL A 100 -4.10 5.48 -2.69
N ILE A 101 -4.06 5.82 -3.98
CA ILE A 101 -2.82 5.90 -4.75
C ILE A 101 -2.34 7.35 -4.80
N LEU A 102 -1.11 7.54 -4.34
CA LEU A 102 -0.33 8.77 -4.47
C LEU A 102 0.72 8.58 -5.55
N GLY A 103 0.80 9.49 -6.51
CA GLY A 103 1.81 9.46 -7.56
C GLY A 103 2.61 10.75 -7.65
N ASN A 104 3.89 10.63 -7.94
CA ASN A 104 4.78 11.75 -8.25
C ASN A 104 5.49 11.45 -9.56
N ILE A 105 5.53 12.43 -10.45
CA ILE A 105 6.22 12.33 -11.73
C ILE A 105 7.20 13.50 -11.89
N GLY A 106 8.46 13.13 -12.06
CA GLY A 106 9.58 14.02 -12.31
C GLY A 106 10.13 13.87 -13.71
N LYS A 107 10.63 14.95 -14.32
CA LYS A 107 11.45 14.88 -15.53
C LYS A 107 12.71 15.71 -15.37
N ILE A 108 13.85 15.10 -15.66
CA ILE A 108 15.15 15.76 -15.74
C ILE A 108 15.74 15.41 -17.11
N ASP A 109 15.96 16.41 -17.95
CA ASP A 109 16.39 16.27 -19.34
C ASP A 109 15.48 15.30 -20.13
N LYS A 110 15.93 14.06 -20.37
CA LYS A 110 15.19 13.02 -21.11
C LYS A 110 14.74 11.85 -20.24
N THR A 111 14.98 11.94 -18.94
CA THR A 111 14.68 10.86 -17.98
C THR A 111 13.48 11.23 -17.16
N PHE A 112 12.45 10.40 -17.23
CA PHE A 112 11.27 10.45 -16.37
C PHE A 112 11.50 9.60 -15.13
N ALA A 113 11.13 10.13 -13.98
CA ALA A 113 11.05 9.40 -12.72
C ALA A 113 9.58 9.34 -12.30
N ILE A 114 9.08 8.15 -12.00
CA ILE A 114 7.71 7.95 -11.53
C ILE A 114 7.79 7.20 -10.20
N ASP A 115 7.23 7.81 -9.17
CA ASP A 115 7.10 7.24 -7.84
C ASP A 115 5.61 7.06 -7.53
N ILE A 116 5.20 5.85 -7.14
CA ILE A 116 3.81 5.51 -6.85
C ILE A 116 3.72 4.80 -5.52
N LYS A 117 2.80 5.25 -4.68
CA LYS A 117 2.51 4.66 -3.37
C LYS A 117 1.04 4.28 -3.26
N ILE A 118 0.78 3.06 -2.79
CA ILE A 118 -0.55 2.61 -2.37
C ILE A 118 -0.59 2.71 -0.86
N ILE A 119 -1.58 3.42 -0.33
CA ILE A 119 -1.77 3.66 1.09
C ILE A 119 -3.11 3.06 1.50
N ASP A 120 -3.09 2.25 2.55
CA ASP A 120 -4.30 1.74 3.20
C ASP A 120 -4.82 2.79 4.18
N ILE A 121 -6.08 3.21 3.98
CA ILE A 121 -6.68 4.30 4.75
C ILE A 121 -7.00 3.89 6.18
N SER A 122 -7.34 2.62 6.39
CA SER A 122 -7.70 2.09 7.70
C SER A 122 -6.51 2.02 8.65
N SER A 123 -5.34 1.57 8.17
CA SER A 123 -4.12 1.39 8.95
C SER A 123 -3.14 2.55 8.86
N GLY A 124 -3.29 3.46 7.91
CA GLY A 124 -2.31 4.52 7.67
C GLY A 124 -1.03 4.06 6.97
N SER A 125 -0.93 2.77 6.61
CA SER A 125 0.32 2.15 6.18
C SER A 125 0.49 2.18 4.67
N VAL A 126 1.74 2.32 4.21
CA VAL A 126 2.08 2.17 2.79
C VAL A 126 2.09 0.68 2.45
N LEU A 127 1.12 0.23 1.66
CA LEU A 127 1.03 -1.14 1.18
C LEU A 127 2.07 -1.44 0.12
N LYS A 128 2.34 -0.46 -0.76
CA LYS A 128 3.28 -0.61 -1.85
C LYS A 128 3.93 0.73 -2.20
N ASP A 129 5.23 0.69 -2.49
CA ASP A 129 6.02 1.84 -2.93
C ASP A 129 6.89 1.39 -4.11
N ILE A 130 6.65 1.96 -5.29
CA ILE A 130 7.40 1.66 -6.51
C ILE A 130 8.01 2.96 -7.02
N SER A 131 9.31 2.94 -7.29
CA SER A 131 10.04 4.02 -7.96
C SER A 131 10.68 3.47 -9.22
N THR A 132 10.36 4.05 -10.37
CA THR A 132 10.95 3.69 -11.67
C THR A 132 11.51 4.90 -12.36
N ARG A 133 12.56 4.67 -13.16
CA ARG A 133 13.23 5.71 -13.95
C ARG A 133 13.42 5.21 -15.37
N HIS A 134 12.99 6.01 -16.33
CA HIS A 134 13.05 5.65 -17.75
C HIS A 134 13.48 6.84 -18.61
N THR A 135 14.51 6.61 -19.43
CA THR A 135 14.93 7.57 -20.46
C THR A 135 14.16 7.31 -21.74
N VAL A 136 12.97 7.90 -21.86
CA VAL A 136 12.05 7.66 -22.98
C VAL A 136 11.45 8.95 -23.51
N LYS A 137 10.95 8.90 -24.76
CA LYS A 137 10.10 9.96 -25.30
C LYS A 137 8.76 10.01 -24.55
N PRO A 138 8.13 11.18 -24.37
CA PRO A 138 6.85 11.31 -23.66
C PRO A 138 5.78 10.33 -24.15
N VAL A 139 5.62 10.17 -25.47
CA VAL A 139 4.62 9.24 -26.05
C VAL A 139 4.86 7.77 -25.67
N ALA A 140 6.13 7.36 -25.53
CA ALA A 140 6.45 5.98 -25.15
C ALA A 140 6.12 5.70 -23.68
N LEU A 141 6.18 6.71 -22.82
CA LEU A 141 5.77 6.65 -21.42
C LEU A 141 4.31 6.22 -21.29
N PHE A 142 3.41 6.89 -22.02
CA PHE A 142 1.97 6.61 -22.00
C PHE A 142 1.62 5.22 -22.50
N LYS A 143 2.26 4.77 -23.58
CA LYS A 143 1.85 3.54 -24.26
C LYS A 143 2.39 2.26 -23.63
N LYS A 144 3.56 2.33 -22.98
CA LYS A 144 4.27 1.14 -22.47
C LYS A 144 4.41 1.14 -20.96
N ILE A 145 4.94 2.23 -20.40
CA ILE A 145 5.37 2.26 -19.00
C ILE A 145 4.15 2.34 -18.07
N ILE A 146 3.15 3.17 -18.38
CA ILE A 146 1.95 3.27 -17.53
C ILE A 146 1.23 1.90 -17.39
N PRO A 147 0.87 1.18 -18.48
CA PRO A 147 0.23 -0.14 -18.34
C PRO A 147 1.11 -1.20 -17.68
N GLU A 148 2.44 -1.10 -17.81
CA GLU A 148 3.40 -1.98 -17.13
C GLU A 148 3.40 -1.74 -15.61
N LEU A 149 3.50 -0.48 -15.19
CA LEU A 149 3.44 -0.10 -13.77
C LEU A 149 2.13 -0.53 -13.12
N VAL A 150 1.00 -0.35 -13.80
CA VAL A 150 -0.32 -0.74 -13.29
C VAL A 150 -0.39 -2.27 -13.08
N ARG A 151 0.11 -3.06 -14.03
CA ARG A 151 0.18 -4.52 -13.89
C ARG A 151 1.14 -4.95 -12.78
N GLU A 152 2.27 -4.27 -12.64
CA GLU A 152 3.20 -4.52 -11.54
C GLU A 152 2.53 -4.22 -10.19
N LEU A 153 1.92 -3.04 -10.03
CA LEU A 153 1.18 -2.63 -8.83
C LEU A 153 0.17 -3.71 -8.44
N VAL A 154 -0.70 -4.09 -9.37
CA VAL A 154 -1.77 -5.06 -9.15
C VAL A 154 -1.30 -6.49 -8.90
N SER A 155 -0.23 -6.95 -9.56
CA SER A 155 0.25 -8.33 -9.39
C SER A 155 0.82 -8.59 -8.00
N THR A 156 1.32 -7.55 -7.32
CA THR A 156 1.87 -7.66 -5.96
C THR A 156 0.82 -7.43 -4.87
N THR A 157 -0.34 -6.85 -5.18
CA THR A 157 -1.39 -6.60 -4.18
C THR A 157 -2.22 -7.83 -3.83
N SER A 158 -2.10 -8.94 -4.58
CA SER A 158 -2.80 -10.21 -4.29
C SER A 158 -2.29 -10.95 -3.05
N THR A 159 -1.39 -10.38 -2.27
CA THR A 159 -0.87 -10.98 -1.03
C THR A 159 -1.24 -10.13 0.16
N SER A 160 -2.53 -10.14 0.50
CA SER A 160 -2.99 -9.75 1.83
C SER A 160 -2.41 -10.71 2.87
N SER A 161 -1.80 -10.14 3.92
CA SER A 161 -1.24 -10.75 5.13
C SER A 161 0.02 -11.61 4.99
N ILE A 162 1.20 -10.99 4.77
CA ILE A 162 2.35 -10.98 5.72
C ILE A 162 3.24 -9.78 5.35
N GLN A 163 3.38 -8.78 6.23
CA GLN A 163 4.50 -7.85 6.18
C GLN A 163 5.77 -8.64 6.57
N VAL A 164 6.38 -9.33 5.60
CA VAL A 164 7.71 -9.94 5.79
C VAL A 164 8.73 -8.81 5.75
N TYR A 165 8.95 -8.20 6.91
CA TYR A 165 10.17 -7.43 7.16
C TYR A 165 11.38 -8.36 6.91
N LYS A 166 12.09 -8.13 5.80
CA LYS A 166 13.23 -8.94 5.35
C LYS A 166 14.44 -8.74 6.28
N LYS A 167 14.46 -9.40 7.44
CA LYS A 167 15.64 -9.45 8.31
C LYS A 167 16.70 -10.34 7.66
N LYS A 168 17.82 -9.73 7.24
CA LYS A 168 19.02 -10.40 6.73
C LYS A 168 19.51 -11.39 7.79
N GLY A 169 19.78 -12.61 7.35
CA GLY A 169 19.81 -13.81 8.18
C GLY A 169 20.80 -13.79 9.35
N ARG A 170 20.41 -14.51 10.39
CA ARG A 170 21.34 -15.31 11.20
C ARG A 170 20.57 -16.52 11.71
N ALA A 171 20.98 -17.71 11.26
CA ALA A 171 20.42 -18.98 11.66
C ALA A 171 20.55 -19.13 13.19
N ILE A 172 19.43 -19.43 13.85
CA ILE A 172 19.41 -19.80 15.27
C ILE A 172 19.37 -21.33 15.30
N ILE A 173 20.48 -21.94 15.71
CA ILE A 173 20.54 -23.39 15.97
C ILE A 173 19.72 -23.64 17.24
N PRO A 174 18.69 -24.51 17.26
CA PRO A 174 17.96 -24.78 18.48
C PRO A 174 18.85 -25.58 19.43
N VAL A 175 19.23 -24.98 20.56
CA VAL A 175 19.79 -25.72 21.69
C VAL A 175 18.62 -26.45 22.35
N THR A 176 18.55 -27.77 22.16
CA THR A 176 17.57 -28.61 22.82
C THR A 176 17.81 -28.56 24.32
N ILE A 177 16.88 -27.97 25.07
CA ILE A 177 16.88 -28.06 26.53
C ILE A 177 16.38 -29.47 26.87
N ILE A 178 17.30 -30.37 27.26
CA ILE A 178 16.93 -31.65 27.85
C ILE A 178 16.43 -31.36 29.26
N THR A 179 15.11 -31.38 29.47
CA THR A 179 14.53 -31.32 30.81
C THR A 179 14.58 -32.72 31.44
N LEU A 180 15.68 -33.02 32.13
CA LEU A 180 15.73 -34.14 33.07
C LEU A 180 15.38 -33.61 34.45
N GLY A 181 14.20 -34.00 34.95
CA GLY A 181 13.93 -34.10 36.38
C GLY A 181 13.74 -32.77 37.12
N SER A 182 12.62 -32.72 37.84
CA SER A 182 12.28 -31.70 38.82
C SER A 182 13.39 -31.44 39.87
N ALA A 183 13.94 -30.23 39.88
CA ALA A 183 14.23 -29.44 41.09
C ALA A 183 14.71 -28.04 40.68
N ALA A 184 13.97 -27.01 41.10
CA ALA A 184 14.37 -25.62 40.98
C ALA A 184 15.65 -25.35 41.76
N LEU A 185 16.56 -24.51 41.25
CA LEU A 185 17.29 -23.46 41.99
C LEU A 185 18.10 -22.55 41.03
N ALA A 186 17.76 -21.26 41.07
CA ALA A 186 18.57 -20.04 40.92
C ALA A 186 19.75 -19.92 39.91
N VAL A 187 19.56 -18.99 38.94
CA VAL A 187 20.54 -18.04 38.34
C VAL A 187 21.52 -18.61 37.30
N PRO A 188 21.46 -18.12 36.03
CA PRO A 188 22.08 -16.85 35.66
C PRO A 188 21.20 -15.97 34.74
N VAL A 189 20.22 -15.27 35.30
CA VAL A 189 19.54 -14.13 34.63
C VAL A 189 20.41 -12.86 34.72
N TYR A 190 21.35 -12.79 35.66
CA TYR A 190 22.16 -11.59 35.90
C TYR A 190 23.18 -11.29 34.79
N PHE A 191 23.59 -12.29 34.00
CA PHE A 191 24.58 -12.09 32.93
C PHE A 191 23.96 -11.60 31.60
N LEU A 192 22.63 -11.71 31.44
CA LEU A 192 21.92 -11.32 30.21
C LEU A 192 21.41 -9.87 30.21
N CYS A 193 21.37 -9.20 31.37
CA CYS A 193 20.82 -7.84 31.47
C CYS A 193 21.86 -6.74 31.25
N LYS A 194 23.17 -7.06 31.20
CA LYS A 194 24.24 -6.05 31.05
C LYS A 194 24.51 -5.62 29.60
N GLU A 195 23.96 -6.33 28.62
CA GLU A 195 24.17 -6.01 27.18
C GLU A 195 23.03 -5.20 26.54
N LEU A 196 21.91 -4.97 27.25
CA LEU A 196 20.70 -4.36 26.66
C LEU A 196 20.65 -2.83 26.71
N THR A 197 21.64 -2.15 27.32
CA THR A 197 21.70 -0.67 27.35
C THR A 197 22.84 -0.07 26.52
N ARG A 198 23.46 -0.86 25.62
CA ARG A 198 24.48 -0.35 24.68
C ARG A 198 24.03 -0.51 23.23
N ASN A 199 22.93 0.12 22.87
CA ASN A 199 22.65 0.45 21.47
C ASN A 199 22.23 1.92 21.43
N GLU A 200 23.22 2.79 21.54
CA GLU A 200 23.13 4.15 21.04
C GLU A 200 22.69 4.09 19.57
N PRO A 201 21.73 4.91 19.12
CA PRO A 201 21.38 4.98 17.72
C PRO A 201 22.60 5.52 16.96
N GLU A 202 23.27 4.65 16.19
CA GLU A 202 24.29 5.04 15.23
C GLU A 202 23.59 5.92 14.17
N THR A 203 23.63 7.24 14.38
CA THR A 203 23.30 8.24 13.38
C THR A 203 24.31 8.10 12.26
N ARG A 204 23.97 7.33 11.22
CA ARG A 204 24.73 7.36 9.98
C ARG A 204 24.51 8.73 9.35
N GLU A 205 25.48 9.61 9.55
CA GLU A 205 25.69 10.77 8.70
C GLU A 205 25.65 10.32 7.24
N LEU A 206 24.62 10.79 6.51
CA LEU A 206 24.63 10.78 5.06
C LEU A 206 25.74 11.74 4.63
N LYS A 207 26.92 11.19 4.33
CA LYS A 207 28.00 11.92 3.68
C LYS A 207 27.55 12.27 2.26
N VAL A 208 26.91 13.43 2.12
CA VAL A 208 26.66 14.07 0.83
C VAL A 208 28.02 14.54 0.32
N GLN A 209 28.54 13.87 -0.70
CA GLN A 209 29.64 14.41 -1.50
C GLN A 209 29.04 15.46 -2.43
N TRP A 210 29.45 16.72 -2.27
CA TRP A 210 29.25 17.76 -3.28
C TRP A 210 30.15 17.49 -4.49
#